data_AF-A0A7C3VS30-F1
#
_entry.id   AF-A0A7C3VS30-F1
#
_cell.length_a   1.000
_cell.length_b   1.000
_cell.length_c   1.000
_cell.angle_alpha   90.00
_cell.angle_beta   90.00
_cell.angle_gamma   90.00
#
_symmetry.space_group_name_H-M   'P 1'
#
loop_
_entity.id
_entity.type
_entity.pdbx_description
1 polymer ?
#
loop_
_entity_poly.entity_id
_entity_poly.type
_entity_poly.pdbx_seq_one_letter_code
_entity_poly.pdbx_strand_id
1 'polypeptide(L)'
;MYLQFLAPFTAGLVVFLLLVFGILQWLQVPAGNFLDWAIAGASFWWLMVIVTVPWNVYFQAKEVLAEAEQSRQKNISIDEKQLRYVTSLAKRSLPIALALHLLSAIGLYLLAANGISAVGYISSGAALLLTFLRPAVRGYEYIARRLYAIKQEFKYPREDAIELRYRVETMEQTLRNVQEQLNAENPTSWVTRLQRDLEATQHQLTRVAASLEDLRTNNQAQHDQLGKEAQRAIAQLSADAQFLDSVREIIRFFKSA
;
A
#
# COMPACT_ATOMS: atom_id res chain seq x y z
N MET A 1 1.97 23.35 16.82
CA MET A 1 1.99 24.03 15.50
C MET A 1 1.60 25.51 15.61
N TYR A 2 0.42 25.89 16.14
CA TYR A 2 -0.01 27.31 16.19
C TYR A 2 0.91 28.28 16.97
N LEU A 3 1.51 27.85 18.09
CA LEU A 3 2.42 28.70 18.91
C LEU A 3 3.72 29.10 18.20
N GLN A 4 4.21 28.29 17.26
CA GLN A 4 5.42 28.61 16.50
C GLN A 4 5.18 29.68 15.44
N PHE A 5 3.95 29.83 14.96
CA PHE A 5 3.56 30.90 14.01
C PHE A 5 3.15 32.20 14.71
N LEU A 6 2.81 32.13 16.00
CA LEU A 6 2.37 33.28 16.77
C LEU A 6 3.46 34.32 16.95
N ALA A 7 4.66 33.91 17.36
CA ALA A 7 5.79 34.83 17.56
C ALA A 7 6.27 35.57 16.29
N PRO A 8 6.48 34.91 15.13
CA PRO A 8 6.85 35.63 13.91
C PRO A 8 5.70 36.49 13.37
N PHE A 9 4.45 36.04 13.52
CA PHE A 9 3.28 36.84 13.15
C PHE A 9 3.16 38.11 14.01
N THR A 10 3.34 38.02 15.33
CA THR A 10 3.28 39.19 16.22
C THR A 10 4.40 40.17 15.94
N ALA A 11 5.63 39.69 15.73
CA ALA A 11 6.75 40.54 15.33
C ALA A 11 6.47 41.24 13.98
N GLY A 12 5.99 40.49 12.99
CA GLY A 12 5.61 41.03 11.68
C GLY A 12 4.50 42.07 11.77
N LEU A 13 3.46 41.82 12.59
CA LEU A 13 2.36 42.77 12.83
C LEU A 13 2.87 44.07 13.46
N VAL A 14 3.74 43.97 14.49
CA VAL A 14 4.32 45.16 15.15
C VAL A 14 5.15 45.97 14.17
N VAL A 15 6.06 45.33 13.42
CA VAL A 15 6.89 46.00 12.41
C VAL A 15 6.02 46.66 11.35
N PHE A 16 4.99 45.97 10.86
CA PHE A 16 4.05 46.50 9.87
C PHE A 16 3.32 47.74 10.40
N LEU A 17 2.76 47.68 11.62
CA LEU A 17 2.06 48.81 12.23
C LEU A 17 2.99 50.02 12.42
N LEU A 18 4.22 49.79 12.88
CA LEU A 18 5.22 50.86 13.05
C LEU A 18 5.64 51.48 11.72
N LEU A 19 5.82 50.68 10.66
CA LEU A 19 6.15 51.16 9.32
C LEU A 19 5.01 52.00 8.74
N VAL A 20 3.77 51.51 8.80
CA VAL A 20 2.60 52.25 8.30
C VAL A 20 2.41 53.54 9.08
N PHE A 21 2.50 53.50 10.41
CA PHE A 21 2.43 54.70 11.24
C PHE A 21 3.54 55.70 10.87
N GLY A 22 4.79 55.25 10.74
CA GLY A 22 5.92 56.10 10.35
C GLY A 22 5.73 56.77 8.99
N ILE A 23 5.22 56.04 7.99
CA ILE A 23 4.92 56.58 6.67
C ILE A 23 3.79 57.63 6.74
N LEU A 24 2.70 57.34 7.47
CA LEU A 24 1.59 58.29 7.60
C LEU A 24 1.99 59.57 8.32
N GLN A 25 2.82 59.45 9.37
CA GLN A 25 3.40 60.60 10.06
C GLN A 25 4.34 61.40 9.14
N TRP A 26 5.16 60.72 8.34
CA TRP A 26 6.04 61.37 7.37
C TRP A 26 5.25 62.14 6.30
N LEU A 27 4.13 61.59 5.84
CA LEU A 27 3.21 62.24 4.90
C LEU A 27 2.29 63.27 5.57
N GLN A 28 2.42 63.50 6.88
CA GLN A 28 1.59 64.41 7.68
C GLN A 28 0.08 64.12 7.57
N VAL A 29 -0.29 62.86 7.35
CA VAL A 29 -1.69 62.44 7.31
C VAL A 29 -2.21 62.33 8.76
N PRO A 30 -3.31 63.01 9.13
CA PRO A 30 -3.88 62.88 10.46
C PRO A 30 -4.43 61.47 10.68
N ALA A 31 -3.67 60.64 11.39
CA ALA A 31 -3.93 59.21 11.58
C ALA A 31 -4.05 58.80 13.06
N GLY A 32 -4.37 59.74 13.94
CA GLY A 32 -4.44 59.52 15.40
C GLY A 32 -3.07 59.54 16.07
N ASN A 33 -3.05 59.33 17.38
CA ASN A 33 -1.81 59.33 18.17
C ASN A 33 -1.20 57.91 18.25
N PHE A 34 0.03 57.81 18.75
CA PHE A 34 0.70 56.52 18.90
C PHE A 34 -0.07 55.53 19.80
N LEU A 35 -0.76 56.03 20.84
CA LEU A 35 -1.55 55.20 21.75
C LEU A 35 -2.74 54.56 21.03
N ASP A 36 -3.40 55.26 20.11
CA ASP A 36 -4.48 54.73 19.27
C ASP A 36 -3.99 53.55 18.42
N TRP A 37 -2.78 53.65 17.86
CA TRP A 37 -2.16 52.57 17.08
C TRP A 37 -1.77 51.37 17.93
N ALA A 38 -1.23 51.63 19.13
CA ALA A 38 -0.91 50.57 20.08
C ALA A 38 -2.17 49.81 20.53
N ILE A 39 -3.24 50.55 20.86
CA ILE A 39 -4.54 49.97 21.24
C ILE A 39 -5.17 49.23 20.05
N ALA A 40 -5.11 49.79 18.84
CA ALA A 40 -5.61 49.13 17.63
C ALA A 40 -4.87 47.82 17.34
N GLY A 41 -3.55 47.82 17.44
CA GLY A 41 -2.74 46.62 17.24
C GLY A 41 -3.00 45.56 18.30
N ALA A 42 -3.05 45.97 19.57
CA ALA A 42 -3.34 45.07 20.69
C ALA A 42 -4.77 44.50 20.60
N SER A 43 -5.77 45.33 20.28
CA SER A 43 -7.16 44.90 20.14
C SER A 43 -7.32 43.97 18.94
N PHE A 44 -6.74 44.30 17.78
CA PHE A 44 -6.77 43.43 16.60
C PHE A 44 -6.16 42.06 16.89
N TRP A 45 -4.98 42.04 17.52
CA TRP A 45 -4.34 40.80 17.89
C TRP A 45 -5.22 40.03 18.90
N TRP A 46 -5.64 40.64 20.00
CA TRP A 46 -6.52 39.98 20.96
C TRP A 46 -7.79 39.42 20.33
N LEU A 47 -8.46 40.17 19.45
CA LEU A 47 -9.65 39.73 18.72
C LEU A 47 -9.35 38.50 17.86
N MET A 48 -8.18 38.45 17.21
CA MET A 48 -7.78 37.28 16.42
C MET A 48 -7.60 36.02 17.29
N VAL A 49 -7.05 36.14 18.52
CA VAL A 49 -6.98 35.02 19.48
C VAL A 49 -8.37 34.49 19.79
N ILE A 50 -9.25 35.36 20.29
CA ILE A 50 -10.53 34.95 20.86
C ILE A 50 -11.48 34.46 19.77
N VAL A 51 -11.31 34.92 18.54
CA VAL A 51 -12.05 34.43 17.38
C VAL A 51 -11.52 33.08 16.93
N THR A 52 -10.22 32.83 17.02
CA THR A 52 -9.65 31.60 16.47
C THR A 52 -9.69 30.45 17.47
N VAL A 53 -9.10 30.62 18.65
CA VAL A 53 -8.81 29.51 19.56
C VAL A 53 -10.09 28.90 20.16
N PRO A 54 -10.98 29.66 20.83
CA PRO A 54 -12.18 29.12 21.46
C PRO A 54 -13.12 28.42 20.47
N TRP A 55 -13.36 29.04 19.31
CA TRP A 55 -14.23 28.46 18.28
C TRP A 55 -13.61 27.22 17.65
N ASN A 56 -12.29 27.20 17.40
CA ASN A 56 -11.62 26.00 16.91
C ASN A 56 -11.78 24.84 17.89
N VAL A 57 -11.56 25.08 19.19
CA VAL A 57 -11.71 24.05 20.23
C VAL A 57 -13.14 23.52 20.27
N TYR A 58 -14.15 24.40 20.22
CA TYR A 58 -15.56 23.99 20.22
C TYR A 58 -15.91 23.07 19.04
N PHE A 59 -15.61 23.52 17.81
CA PHE A 59 -15.97 22.75 16.62
C PHE A 59 -15.12 21.48 16.46
N GLN A 60 -13.85 21.52 16.84
CA GLN A 60 -12.99 20.33 16.82
C GLN A 60 -13.46 19.28 17.84
N ALA A 61 -13.88 19.71 19.03
CA ALA A 61 -14.47 18.78 20.00
C ALA A 61 -15.77 18.16 19.45
N LYS A 62 -16.61 18.93 18.76
CA LYS A 62 -17.83 18.40 18.10
C LYS A 62 -17.51 17.41 16.98
N GLU A 63 -16.49 17.68 16.19
CA GLU A 63 -16.03 16.79 15.12
C GLU A 63 -15.54 15.45 15.68
N VAL A 64 -14.70 15.48 16.72
CA VAL A 64 -14.22 14.26 17.41
C VAL A 64 -15.39 13.46 18.00
N LEU A 65 -16.40 14.12 18.57
CA LEU A 65 -17.60 13.41 19.07
C LEU A 65 -18.41 12.75 17.93
N ALA A 66 -18.49 13.39 16.76
CA ALA A 66 -19.17 12.82 15.60
C ALA A 66 -18.42 11.62 15.01
N GLU A 67 -17.08 11.66 14.99
CA GLU A 67 -16.23 10.54 14.58
C GLU A 67 -16.29 9.39 15.60
N ALA A 68 -16.33 9.70 16.89
CA ALA A 68 -16.49 8.71 17.94
C ALA A 68 -17.84 7.99 17.83
N GLU A 69 -18.93 8.71 17.56
CA GLU A 69 -20.24 8.11 17.31
C GLU A 69 -20.21 7.17 16.10
N GLN A 70 -19.58 7.60 15.00
CA GLN A 70 -19.43 6.77 13.81
C GLN A 70 -18.57 5.52 14.08
N SER A 71 -17.52 5.66 14.88
CA SER A 71 -16.65 4.54 15.29
C SER A 71 -17.39 3.53 16.17
N ARG A 72 -18.25 4.03 17.08
CA ARG A 72 -19.12 3.20 17.92
C ARG A 72 -20.14 2.42 17.08
N GLN A 73 -20.78 3.06 16.11
CA GLN A 73 -21.66 2.38 15.15
C GLN A 73 -20.93 1.31 14.32
N LYS A 74 -19.61 1.46 14.16
CA LYS A 74 -18.72 0.53 13.46
C LYS A 74 -18.07 -0.50 14.39
N ASN A 75 -18.53 -0.64 15.64
CA ASN A 75 -17.99 -1.54 16.67
C ASN A 75 -16.48 -1.40 16.92
N ILE A 76 -15.92 -0.21 16.70
CA ILE A 76 -14.52 0.10 17.02
C ILE A 76 -14.46 0.50 18.49
N SER A 77 -13.52 -0.06 19.25
CA SER A 77 -13.33 0.28 20.66
C SER A 77 -12.82 1.72 20.81
N ILE A 78 -13.42 2.47 21.72
CA ILE A 78 -13.07 3.86 22.02
C ILE A 78 -12.84 3.98 23.52
N ASP A 79 -11.83 4.75 23.92
CA ASP A 79 -11.59 5.02 25.33
C ASP A 79 -12.66 5.98 25.89
N GLU A 80 -13.52 5.46 26.76
CA GLU A 80 -14.58 6.21 27.45
C GLU A 80 -14.04 7.37 28.31
N LYS A 81 -12.79 7.30 28.80
CA LYS A 81 -12.18 8.43 29.51
C LYS A 81 -11.93 9.60 28.56
N GLN A 82 -11.43 9.34 27.36
CA GLN A 82 -11.20 10.36 26.35
C GLN A 82 -12.52 10.95 25.85
N LEU A 83 -13.53 10.11 25.63
CA LEU A 83 -14.85 10.57 25.18
C LEU A 83 -15.51 11.53 26.18
N ARG A 84 -15.41 11.24 27.48
CA ARG A 84 -15.91 12.13 28.55
C ARG A 84 -15.16 13.46 28.59
N TYR A 85 -13.84 13.43 28.42
CA TYR A 85 -13.03 14.66 28.36
C TYR A 85 -13.48 15.56 27.21
N VAL A 86 -13.56 15.01 25.99
CA VAL A 86 -13.98 15.76 24.79
C VAL A 86 -15.41 16.28 24.94
N THR A 87 -16.32 15.49 25.53
CA THR A 87 -17.70 15.90 25.81
C THR A 87 -17.75 17.11 26.75
N SER A 88 -16.97 17.09 27.83
CA SER A 88 -16.88 18.21 28.77
C SER A 88 -16.29 19.46 28.09
N LEU A 89 -15.25 19.27 27.28
CA LEU A 89 -14.60 20.33 26.52
C LEU A 89 -15.57 21.00 25.54
N ALA A 90 -16.37 20.21 24.79
CA ALA A 90 -17.38 20.74 23.88
C ALA A 90 -18.47 21.55 24.60
N LYS A 91 -18.90 21.11 25.80
CA LYS A 91 -19.92 21.81 26.60
C LYS A 91 -19.40 23.13 27.17
N ARG A 92 -18.14 23.17 27.61
CA ARG A 92 -17.54 24.36 28.26
C ARG A 92 -16.98 25.38 27.28
N SER A 93 -16.51 24.96 26.11
CA SER A 93 -15.89 25.86 25.13
C SER A 93 -16.85 26.88 24.53
N LEU A 94 -18.14 26.53 24.34
CA LEU A 94 -19.15 27.47 23.84
C LEU A 94 -19.36 28.67 24.77
N PRO A 95 -19.72 28.51 26.06
CA PRO A 95 -19.89 29.66 26.94
C PRO A 95 -18.59 30.43 27.14
N ILE A 96 -17.43 29.76 27.14
CA ILE A 96 -16.13 30.45 27.20
C ILE A 96 -15.92 31.35 25.97
N ALA A 97 -16.20 30.85 24.77
CA ALA A 97 -16.08 31.63 23.53
C ALA A 97 -16.99 32.85 23.56
N LEU A 98 -18.26 32.67 23.93
CA LEU A 98 -19.24 33.75 24.01
C LEU A 98 -18.86 34.78 25.08
N ALA A 99 -18.46 34.33 26.27
CA ALA A 99 -18.04 35.20 27.36
C ALA A 99 -16.80 36.03 26.98
N LEU A 100 -15.81 35.43 26.33
CA LEU A 100 -14.62 36.14 25.87
C LEU A 100 -14.95 37.27 24.89
N HIS A 101 -15.84 37.04 23.93
CA HIS A 101 -16.24 38.09 22.99
C HIS A 101 -17.06 39.18 23.67
N LEU A 102 -18.01 38.81 24.52
CA LEU A 102 -18.85 39.77 25.24
C LEU A 102 -18.02 40.66 26.18
N LEU A 103 -17.15 40.05 26.98
CA LEU A 103 -16.26 40.79 27.88
C LEU A 103 -15.27 41.68 27.09
N SER A 104 -14.76 41.19 25.96
CA SER A 104 -13.89 42.01 25.09
C SER A 104 -14.64 43.18 24.47
N ALA A 105 -15.88 42.97 24.00
CA ALA A 105 -16.71 44.03 23.46
C ALA A 105 -17.01 45.10 24.51
N ILE A 106 -17.35 44.70 25.74
CA ILE A 106 -17.58 45.61 26.86
C ILE A 106 -16.29 46.36 27.22
N GLY A 107 -15.16 45.66 27.36
CA GLY A 107 -13.88 46.28 27.68
C GLY A 107 -13.46 47.32 26.65
N LEU A 108 -13.52 46.98 25.36
CA LEU A 108 -13.18 47.88 24.27
C LEU A 108 -14.13 49.07 24.18
N TYR A 109 -15.42 48.86 24.42
CA TYR A 109 -16.41 49.93 24.48
C TYR A 109 -16.11 50.89 25.64
N LEU A 110 -15.79 50.37 26.82
CA LEU A 110 -15.44 51.20 27.99
C LEU A 110 -14.15 52.00 27.73
N LEU A 111 -13.15 51.45 27.05
CA LEU A 111 -11.96 52.22 26.67
C LEU A 111 -12.32 53.43 25.79
N ALA A 112 -13.23 53.24 24.84
CA ALA A 112 -13.70 54.34 23.99
C ALA A 112 -14.58 55.35 24.76
N ALA A 113 -15.51 54.87 25.58
CA ALA A 113 -16.42 55.71 26.35
C ALA A 113 -15.70 56.58 27.39
N ASN A 114 -14.56 56.12 27.91
CA ASN A 114 -13.69 56.91 28.81
C ASN A 114 -12.72 57.84 28.05
N GLY A 115 -12.81 57.93 26.72
CA GLY A 115 -11.98 58.82 25.91
C GLY A 115 -10.54 58.38 25.72
N ILE A 116 -10.20 57.12 26.02
CA ILE A 116 -8.81 56.61 25.89
C ILE A 116 -8.45 56.44 24.41
N SER A 117 -9.35 55.83 23.63
CA SER A 117 -9.17 55.69 22.19
C SER A 117 -10.50 55.48 21.46
N ALA A 118 -10.74 56.27 20.42
CA ALA A 118 -11.92 56.13 19.56
C ALA A 118 -11.97 54.78 18.83
N VAL A 119 -10.82 54.12 18.65
CA VAL A 119 -10.71 52.79 18.04
C VAL A 119 -11.52 51.75 18.82
N GLY A 120 -11.70 51.94 20.14
CA GLY A 120 -12.45 51.02 20.97
C GLY A 120 -13.91 50.80 20.53
N TYR A 121 -14.57 51.81 19.93
CA TYR A 121 -15.93 51.65 19.38
C TYR A 121 -15.95 50.66 18.22
N ILE A 122 -15.02 50.81 17.27
CA ILE A 122 -14.91 49.94 16.10
C ILE A 122 -14.50 48.53 16.54
N SER A 123 -13.51 48.42 17.44
CA SER A 123 -13.06 47.13 17.96
C SER A 123 -14.16 46.40 18.76
N SER A 124 -15.00 47.13 19.50
CA SER A 124 -16.15 46.55 20.21
C SER A 124 -17.20 45.99 19.24
N GLY A 125 -17.56 46.77 18.21
CA GLY A 125 -18.45 46.29 17.13
C GLY A 125 -17.87 45.08 16.40
N ALA A 126 -16.56 45.09 16.11
CA ALA A 126 -15.87 43.96 15.51
C ALA A 126 -15.92 42.70 16.40
N ALA A 127 -15.70 42.82 17.71
CA ALA A 127 -15.86 41.70 18.65
C ALA A 127 -17.26 41.06 18.57
N LEU A 128 -18.32 41.87 18.55
CA LEU A 128 -19.69 41.38 18.46
C LEU A 128 -19.96 40.72 17.10
N LEU A 129 -19.55 41.33 15.99
CA LEU A 129 -19.72 40.76 14.66
C LEU A 129 -18.97 39.44 14.50
N LEU A 130 -17.73 39.38 14.96
CA LEU A 130 -16.89 38.19 14.86
C LEU A 130 -17.39 37.03 15.73
N THR A 131 -18.20 37.33 16.75
CA THR A 131 -18.92 36.31 17.54
C THR A 131 -19.81 35.43 16.66
N PHE A 132 -20.39 35.98 15.58
CA PHE A 132 -21.28 35.23 14.69
C PHE A 132 -20.62 34.81 13.38
N LEU A 133 -19.74 35.65 12.83
CA LEU A 133 -19.13 35.40 11.52
C LEU A 133 -18.23 34.16 11.52
N ARG A 134 -17.37 34.03 12.54
CA ARG A 134 -16.42 32.91 12.60
C ARG A 134 -17.11 31.56 12.81
N PRO A 135 -18.09 31.42 13.71
CA PRO A 135 -18.87 30.18 13.83
C PRO A 135 -19.61 29.81 12.57
N ALA A 136 -20.14 30.78 11.82
CA ALA A 136 -20.83 30.50 10.58
C ALA A 136 -19.88 29.85 9.56
N VAL A 137 -18.67 30.38 9.39
CA VAL A 137 -17.64 29.79 8.52
C VAL A 137 -17.24 28.39 8.99
N ARG A 138 -16.97 28.21 10.28
CA ARG A 138 -16.59 26.89 10.83
C ARG A 138 -17.72 25.87 10.78
N GLY A 139 -18.96 26.31 10.97
CA GLY A 139 -20.15 25.49 10.79
C GLY A 139 -20.30 25.01 9.35
N TYR A 140 -20.07 25.90 8.38
CA TYR A 140 -20.06 25.53 6.96
C TYR A 140 -18.94 24.52 6.65
N GLU A 141 -17.70 24.75 7.11
CA GLU A 141 -16.59 23.81 6.93
C GLU A 141 -16.90 22.43 7.51
N TYR A 142 -17.55 22.38 8.68
CA TYR A 142 -17.97 21.14 9.32
C TYR A 142 -19.01 20.40 8.45
N ILE A 143 -20.03 21.09 7.96
CA ILE A 143 -21.06 20.50 7.08
C ILE A 143 -20.42 20.00 5.79
N ALA A 144 -19.54 20.80 5.16
CA ALA A 144 -18.85 20.43 3.93
C ALA A 144 -17.99 19.18 4.11
N ARG A 145 -17.21 19.09 5.20
CA ARG A 145 -16.43 17.90 5.55
C ARG A 145 -17.32 16.68 5.78
N ARG A 146 -18.44 16.85 6.47
CA ARG A 146 -19.39 15.75 6.72
C ARG A 146 -20.01 15.23 5.41
N LEU A 147 -20.42 16.13 4.52
CA LEU A 147 -20.94 15.77 3.20
C LEU A 147 -19.88 15.07 2.35
N TYR A 148 -18.62 15.53 2.40
CA TYR A 148 -17.50 14.88 1.72
C TYR A 148 -17.28 13.45 2.23
N ALA A 149 -17.28 13.25 3.56
CA ALA A 149 -17.14 11.93 4.16
C ALA A 149 -18.26 10.98 3.73
N ILE A 150 -19.51 11.43 3.74
CA ILE A 150 -20.67 10.64 3.27
C ILE A 150 -20.53 10.31 1.78
N LYS A 151 -20.16 11.30 0.95
CA LYS A 151 -19.92 11.08 -0.48
C LYS A 151 -18.82 10.04 -0.72
N GLN A 152 -17.77 10.04 0.12
CA GLN A 152 -16.69 9.08 0.01
C GLN A 152 -17.13 7.66 0.37
N GLU A 153 -17.99 7.51 1.40
CA GLU A 153 -18.62 6.22 1.73
C GLU A 153 -19.49 5.69 0.58
N PHE A 154 -20.15 6.57 -0.19
CA PHE A 154 -20.89 6.15 -1.39
C PHE A 154 -20.00 5.80 -2.58
N LYS A 155 -18.88 6.50 -2.76
CA LYS A 155 -17.99 6.30 -3.92
C LYS A 155 -17.10 5.06 -3.78
N TYR A 156 -16.69 4.74 -2.55
CA TYR A 156 -15.82 3.61 -2.25
C TYR A 156 -16.40 2.84 -1.05
N PRO A 157 -17.37 1.94 -1.30
CA PRO A 157 -17.95 1.09 -0.28
C PRO A 157 -16.86 0.27 0.42
N ARG A 158 -17.07 -0.04 1.69
CA ARG A 158 -16.13 -0.89 2.44
C ARG A 158 -16.21 -2.33 1.98
N GLU A 159 -17.37 -2.72 1.51
CA GLU A 159 -17.67 -4.01 0.90
C GLU A 159 -16.72 -4.26 -0.26
N ASP A 160 -16.53 -3.28 -1.14
CA ASP A 160 -15.59 -3.35 -2.27
C ASP A 160 -14.13 -3.46 -1.79
N ALA A 161 -13.75 -2.77 -0.70
CA ALA A 161 -12.40 -2.86 -0.13
C ALA A 161 -12.14 -4.21 0.56
N ILE A 162 -13.14 -4.75 1.26
CA ILE A 162 -13.09 -6.08 1.88
C ILE A 162 -13.03 -7.16 0.80
N GLU A 163 -13.84 -7.01 -0.25
CA GLU A 163 -13.83 -7.89 -1.41
C GLU A 163 -12.46 -7.85 -2.09
N LEU A 164 -11.90 -6.66 -2.31
CA LEU A 164 -10.55 -6.52 -2.88
C LEU A 164 -9.50 -7.20 -2.01
N ARG A 165 -9.54 -7.02 -0.68
CA ARG A 165 -8.62 -7.69 0.25
C ARG A 165 -8.73 -9.21 0.14
N TYR A 166 -9.95 -9.75 0.10
CA TYR A 166 -10.18 -11.18 -0.06
C TYR A 166 -9.67 -11.71 -1.41
N ARG A 167 -9.90 -10.96 -2.50
CA ARG A 167 -9.37 -11.29 -3.83
C ARG A 167 -7.84 -11.29 -3.84
N VAL A 168 -7.20 -10.32 -3.18
CA VAL A 168 -5.73 -10.25 -3.06
C VAL A 168 -5.19 -11.43 -2.24
N GLU A 169 -5.78 -11.73 -1.09
CA GLU A 169 -5.38 -12.88 -0.26
C GLU A 169 -5.51 -14.21 -1.02
N THR A 170 -6.61 -14.38 -1.77
CA THR A 170 -6.82 -15.55 -2.63
C THR A 170 -5.76 -15.62 -3.73
N MET A 171 -5.40 -14.47 -4.32
CA MET A 171 -4.37 -14.41 -5.37
C MET A 171 -2.98 -14.74 -4.81
N GLU A 172 -2.63 -14.26 -3.61
CA GLU A 172 -1.39 -14.60 -2.94
C GLU A 172 -1.29 -16.09 -2.61
N GLN A 173 -2.38 -16.70 -2.09
CA GLN A 173 -2.44 -18.13 -1.84
C GLN A 173 -2.28 -18.94 -3.13
N THR A 174 -2.94 -18.52 -4.21
CA THR A 174 -2.81 -19.17 -5.52
C THR A 174 -1.37 -19.08 -6.04
N LEU A 175 -0.74 -17.91 -5.91
CA LEU A 175 0.65 -17.71 -6.33
C LEU A 175 1.62 -18.61 -5.54
N ARG A 176 1.43 -18.72 -4.22
CA ARG A 176 2.23 -19.62 -3.37
C ARG A 176 2.08 -21.07 -3.80
N ASN A 177 0.86 -21.52 -4.05
CA ASN A 177 0.61 -22.89 -4.52
C ASN A 177 1.30 -23.18 -5.87
N VAL A 178 1.23 -22.24 -6.82
CA VAL A 178 1.92 -22.37 -8.11
C VAL A 178 3.44 -22.40 -7.91
N GLN A 179 3.97 -21.53 -7.05
CA GLN A 179 5.40 -21.49 -6.76
C GLN A 179 5.88 -22.79 -6.12
N GLU A 180 5.12 -23.38 -5.20
CA GLU A 180 5.45 -24.68 -4.60
C GLU A 180 5.44 -25.82 -5.63
N GLN A 181 4.47 -25.83 -6.56
CA GLN A 181 4.40 -26.82 -7.63
C GLN A 181 5.55 -26.70 -8.64
N LEU A 182 6.07 -25.49 -8.85
CA LEU A 182 7.16 -25.20 -9.78
C LEU A 182 8.54 -25.16 -9.12
N ASN A 183 8.64 -25.41 -7.81
CA ASN A 183 9.91 -25.35 -7.09
C ASN A 183 10.79 -26.58 -7.39
N ALA A 184 11.87 -26.39 -8.13
CA ALA A 184 12.83 -27.45 -8.47
C ALA A 184 13.61 -27.98 -7.25
N GLU A 185 13.69 -27.23 -6.15
CA GLU A 185 14.34 -27.69 -4.92
C GLU A 185 13.46 -28.65 -4.11
N ASN A 186 12.14 -28.63 -4.34
CA ASN A 186 11.22 -29.51 -3.64
C ASN A 186 11.14 -30.87 -4.36
N PRO A 187 11.48 -32.00 -3.69
CA PRO A 187 11.42 -33.32 -4.29
C PRO A 187 10.04 -33.71 -4.81
N THR A 188 8.95 -33.20 -4.21
CA THR A 188 7.57 -33.56 -4.57
C THR A 188 6.93 -32.62 -5.57
N SER A 189 7.63 -31.55 -5.99
CA SER A 189 7.12 -30.60 -6.97
C SER A 189 6.83 -31.27 -8.30
N TRP A 190 5.99 -30.63 -9.12
CA TRP A 190 5.66 -31.14 -10.44
C TRP A 190 6.90 -31.13 -11.35
N VAL A 191 7.72 -30.08 -11.28
CA VAL A 191 8.96 -29.94 -12.08
C VAL A 191 9.95 -31.07 -11.75
N THR A 192 10.17 -31.36 -10.47
CA THR A 192 11.10 -32.43 -10.06
C THR A 192 10.60 -33.82 -10.44
N ARG A 193 9.28 -34.04 -10.45
CA ARG A 193 8.69 -35.28 -10.97
C ARG A 193 8.90 -35.42 -12.47
N LEU A 194 8.61 -34.37 -13.23
CA LEU A 194 8.83 -34.35 -14.68
C LEU A 194 10.29 -34.63 -15.04
N GLN A 195 11.23 -34.02 -14.32
CA GLN A 195 12.66 -34.24 -14.54
C GLN A 195 13.06 -35.70 -14.26
N ARG A 196 12.58 -36.28 -13.15
CA ARG A 196 12.83 -37.70 -12.82
C ARG A 196 12.26 -38.65 -13.86
N ASP A 197 11.05 -38.37 -14.36
CA ASP A 197 10.42 -39.18 -15.40
C ASP A 197 11.19 -39.10 -16.73
N LEU A 198 11.72 -37.91 -17.07
CA LEU A 198 12.58 -37.72 -18.23
C LEU A 198 13.90 -38.48 -18.10
N GLU A 199 14.57 -38.41 -16.94
CA GLU A 199 15.80 -39.17 -16.66
C GLU A 199 15.55 -40.68 -16.73
N ALA A 200 14.46 -41.17 -16.14
CA ALA A 200 14.06 -42.57 -16.23
C ALA A 200 13.81 -43.03 -17.67
N THR A 201 13.14 -42.18 -18.47
CA THR A 201 12.90 -42.45 -19.90
C THR A 201 14.21 -42.51 -20.68
N GLN A 202 15.15 -41.60 -20.43
CA GLN A 202 16.48 -41.61 -21.06
C GLN A 202 17.27 -42.88 -20.72
N HIS A 203 17.23 -43.33 -19.46
CA HIS A 203 17.85 -44.58 -19.04
C HIS A 203 17.23 -45.79 -19.73
N GLN A 204 15.90 -45.84 -19.86
CA GLN A 204 15.20 -46.91 -20.58
C GLN A 204 15.59 -46.94 -22.06
N LEU A 205 15.65 -45.78 -22.73
CA LEU A 205 16.08 -45.68 -24.13
C LEU A 205 17.51 -46.16 -24.32
N THR A 206 18.42 -45.79 -23.41
CA THR A 206 19.83 -46.24 -23.43
C THR A 206 19.92 -47.76 -23.27
N ARG A 207 19.12 -48.35 -22.38
CA ARG A 207 19.07 -49.80 -22.18
C ARG A 207 18.52 -50.53 -23.41
N VAL A 208 17.48 -49.99 -24.04
CA VAL A 208 16.94 -50.56 -25.29
C VAL A 208 17.99 -50.49 -26.40
N ALA A 209 18.69 -49.36 -26.55
CA ALA A 209 19.75 -49.21 -27.53
C ALA A 209 20.89 -50.22 -27.31
N ALA A 210 21.34 -50.42 -26.07
CA ALA A 210 22.34 -51.44 -25.74
C ALA A 210 21.86 -52.85 -26.05
N SER A 211 20.60 -53.19 -25.71
CA SER A 211 20.04 -54.51 -26.02
C SER A 211 19.94 -54.79 -27.52
N LEU A 212 19.66 -53.76 -28.33
CA LEU A 212 19.67 -53.87 -29.79
C LEU A 212 21.08 -54.14 -30.32
N GLU A 213 22.09 -53.47 -29.77
CA GLU A 213 23.48 -53.69 -30.18
C GLU A 213 23.98 -55.09 -29.80
N ASP A 214 23.63 -55.58 -28.60
CA ASP A 214 23.91 -56.95 -28.17
C ASP A 214 23.22 -57.98 -29.06
N LEU A 215 21.94 -57.77 -29.40
CA LEU A 215 21.21 -58.63 -30.32
C LEU A 215 21.85 -58.64 -31.71
N ARG A 216 22.26 -57.47 -32.22
CA ARG A 216 22.94 -57.35 -33.51
C ARG A 216 24.27 -58.08 -33.52
N THR A 217 25.06 -57.91 -32.47
CA THR A 217 26.37 -58.56 -32.32
C THR A 217 26.23 -60.09 -32.21
N ASN A 218 25.31 -60.57 -31.37
CA ASN A 218 25.04 -62.00 -31.23
C ASN A 218 24.51 -62.62 -32.53
N ASN A 219 23.61 -61.92 -33.22
CA ASN A 219 23.08 -62.38 -34.50
C ASN A 219 24.18 -62.48 -35.57
N GLN A 220 25.07 -61.48 -35.66
CA GLN A 220 26.23 -61.52 -36.56
C GLN A 220 27.16 -62.70 -36.21
N ALA A 221 27.47 -62.90 -34.93
CA ALA A 221 28.32 -64.00 -34.48
C ALA A 221 27.69 -65.36 -34.78
N GLN A 222 26.38 -65.52 -34.60
CA GLN A 222 25.64 -66.73 -34.98
C GLN A 222 25.66 -66.97 -36.49
N HIS A 223 25.49 -65.93 -37.31
CA HIS A 223 25.60 -66.04 -38.77
C HIS A 223 27.00 -66.47 -39.21
N ASP A 224 28.05 -65.90 -38.62
CA ASP A 224 29.44 -66.28 -38.89
C ASP A 224 29.72 -67.73 -38.47
N GLN A 225 29.18 -68.17 -37.32
CA GLN A 225 29.29 -69.55 -36.85
C GLN A 225 28.56 -70.51 -37.79
N LEU A 226 27.32 -70.20 -38.17
CA LEU A 226 26.53 -70.99 -39.11
C LEU A 226 27.25 -71.11 -40.46
N GLY A 227 27.87 -70.03 -40.94
CA GLY A 227 28.70 -70.02 -42.15
C GLY A 227 29.89 -70.97 -42.04
N LYS A 228 30.60 -70.97 -40.91
CA LYS A 228 31.72 -71.90 -40.64
C LYS A 228 31.25 -73.35 -40.54
N GLU A 229 30.13 -73.60 -39.87
CA GLU A 229 29.54 -74.95 -39.77
C GLU A 229 29.11 -75.48 -41.14
N ALA A 230 28.47 -74.65 -41.96
CA ALA A 230 28.12 -75.00 -43.34
C ALA A 230 29.35 -75.32 -44.18
N GLN A 231 30.41 -74.51 -44.09
CA GLN A 231 31.68 -74.79 -44.78
C GLN A 231 32.31 -76.12 -44.34
N ARG A 232 32.31 -76.41 -43.03
CA ARG A 232 32.81 -77.69 -42.50
C ARG A 232 31.97 -78.87 -42.99
N ALA A 233 30.64 -78.75 -42.98
CA ALA A 233 29.74 -79.79 -43.47
C ALA A 233 29.96 -80.05 -44.98
N ILE A 234 30.15 -79.00 -45.78
CA ILE A 234 30.48 -79.12 -47.21
C ILE A 234 31.84 -79.82 -47.40
N ALA A 235 32.87 -79.44 -46.63
CA ALA A 235 34.18 -80.06 -46.72
C ALA A 235 34.14 -81.55 -46.35
N GLN A 236 33.37 -81.91 -45.32
CA GLN A 236 33.18 -83.30 -44.91
C GLN A 236 32.42 -84.11 -45.98
N LEU A 237 31.32 -83.58 -46.53
CA LEU A 237 30.61 -84.22 -47.64
C LEU A 237 31.49 -84.37 -48.88
N SER A 238 32.34 -83.39 -49.18
CA SER A 238 33.29 -83.47 -50.30
C SER A 238 34.38 -84.53 -50.06
N ALA A 239 34.90 -84.63 -48.83
CA ALA A 239 35.87 -85.65 -48.45
C ALA A 239 35.24 -87.05 -48.51
N ASP A 240 34.00 -87.20 -48.03
CA ASP A 240 33.22 -88.44 -48.11
C ASP A 240 32.93 -88.81 -49.57
N ALA A 241 32.60 -87.84 -50.44
CA ALA A 241 32.44 -88.06 -51.87
C ALA A 241 33.75 -88.54 -52.53
N GLN A 242 34.89 -87.92 -52.18
CA GLN A 242 36.21 -88.31 -52.69
C GLN A 242 36.64 -89.70 -52.19
N PHE A 243 36.31 -90.07 -50.95
CA PHE A 243 36.50 -91.42 -50.43
C PHE A 243 35.67 -92.44 -51.20
N LEU A 244 34.38 -92.16 -51.44
CA LEU A 244 33.51 -93.05 -52.23
C LEU A 244 34.01 -93.21 -53.67
N ASP A 245 34.54 -92.15 -54.29
CA ASP A 245 35.13 -92.24 -55.62
C ASP A 245 36.44 -93.04 -55.63
N SER A 246 37.27 -92.89 -54.58
CA SER A 246 38.48 -93.71 -54.39
C SER A 246 38.16 -95.19 -54.19
N VAL A 247 37.12 -95.51 -53.42
CA VAL A 247 36.62 -96.89 -53.25
C VAL A 247 36.08 -97.43 -54.58
N ARG A 248 35.37 -96.61 -55.35
CA ARG A 248 34.89 -96.97 -56.69
C ARG A 248 36.06 -97.24 -57.65
N GLU A 249 37.13 -96.45 -57.62
CA GLU A 249 38.35 -96.70 -58.40
C GLU A 249 39.05 -98.00 -58.00
N ILE A 250 39.18 -98.30 -56.70
CA ILE A 250 39.76 -99.56 -56.21
C ILE A 250 38.95 -100.76 -56.68
N ILE A 251 37.62 -100.70 -56.60
CA ILE A 251 36.74 -101.77 -57.10
C ILE A 251 36.90 -101.95 -58.61
N ARG A 252 37.06 -100.84 -59.36
CA ARG A 252 37.28 -100.90 -60.81
C ARG A 252 38.65 -101.47 -61.17
N PHE A 253 39.68 -101.15 -60.40
CA PHE A 253 41.03 -101.71 -60.52
C PHE A 253 41.02 -103.23 -60.29
N PHE A 254 40.38 -103.70 -59.22
CA PHE A 254 40.23 -105.13 -58.96
C PHE A 254 39.38 -105.89 -59.99
N LYS A 255 38.49 -105.20 -60.71
CA LYS A 255 37.65 -105.80 -61.76
C LYS A 255 38.31 -105.79 -63.15
N SER A 256 39.50 -105.19 -63.29
CA SER A 256 40.24 -105.08 -64.56
C SER A 256 41.64 -105.71 -64.54
N ALA A 257 42.00 -106.40 -63.46
CA ALA A 257 43.14 -107.31 -63.35
C ALA A 257 42.65 -108.77 -63.31
#